data_AF-A0A3B0Q8R1-F1
#
_entry.id   AF-A0A3B0Q8R1-F1
#
_cell.length_a   1.000
_cell.length_b   1.000
_cell.length_c   1.000
_cell.angle_alpha   90.00
_cell.angle_beta   90.00
_cell.angle_gamma   90.00
#
_symmetry.space_group_name_H-M   'P 1'
#
loop_
_entity.id
_entity.type
_entity.pdbx_description
1 polymer ?
#
loop_
_entity_poly.entity_id
_entity_poly.type
_entity_poly.pdbx_seq_one_letter_code
_entity_poly.pdbx_strand_id
1 'polypeptide(L)'
;MSVSLDPNNSHLPSLPDSRTSSCCNRITTLIKQITYCHLFYKLFREIGSTLRLQHPTSCLDHLLIALVCVVSVFISLVLYVLLLPVKLLALAISSACQRKIDAIPLLPETQKIFKPLTETQQAFVEEVKRAVLQKVSGEFEINMSPDVLRLAPLPSPFLNSLATTSYSRSLCDYKKLKRLINNLNCWNSDWQIIMNYLTYLKEDPSHPDAQTFPILMHHLILALEDPNISQENKRIALKEISSYATTCKPTWGETIFRSINNLYNTRNYGRDQMLLWLQMFKEHLLSQQHLIAHKEEWHQINGLKRLCGEQLGLITDHLNENLSGLTLRQTSTLPQKVAQYTELKNSFIEAYRRSCSDLIHYIHNAFLTSKAEIQARVYNFLIEEVANILNLPETGAHIDLVLDCFYDDNYELKREGIIYLLYIMDIIIPKTDT
;
A
#
# COMPACT_ATOMS: atom_id res chain seq x y z
N MET A 1 14.54 26.41 46.18
CA MET A 1 14.96 27.44 45.20
C MET A 1 14.45 27.00 43.84
N SER A 2 13.32 27.58 43.44
CA SER A 2 12.67 27.43 42.15
C SER A 2 13.20 28.52 41.21
N VAL A 3 13.73 28.13 40.05
CA VAL A 3 14.09 29.08 38.99
C VAL A 3 13.29 28.71 37.76
N SER A 4 12.31 29.57 37.43
CA SER A 4 11.61 29.57 36.16
C SER A 4 12.52 30.11 35.08
N LEU A 5 12.51 29.48 33.90
CA LEU A 5 13.08 30.07 32.70
C LEU A 5 11.92 30.39 31.74
N ASP A 6 11.70 31.69 31.58
CA ASP A 6 10.82 32.30 30.59
C ASP A 6 11.20 31.88 29.16
N PRO A 7 10.24 31.47 28.32
CA PRO A 7 10.47 31.23 26.91
C PRO A 7 10.13 32.50 26.13
N ASN A 8 10.99 33.52 26.17
CA ASN A 8 10.90 34.67 25.26
C ASN A 8 12.28 35.32 25.12
N ASN A 9 13.05 34.85 24.13
CA ASN A 9 13.96 35.67 23.31
C ASN A 9 14.85 34.78 22.45
N SER A 10 14.41 34.51 21.22
CA SER A 10 15.32 34.24 20.11
C SER A 10 14.77 34.91 18.86
N HIS A 11 15.11 36.20 18.71
CA HIS A 11 15.02 36.90 17.44
C HIS A 11 15.97 36.24 16.44
N LEU A 12 15.41 35.60 15.41
CA LEU A 12 16.10 35.34 14.14
C LEU A 12 15.45 36.19 13.03
N PRO A 13 16.21 36.59 11.99
CA PRO A 13 15.75 37.54 10.99
C PRO A 13 14.64 36.96 10.12
N SER A 14 13.58 37.75 9.91
CA SER A 14 12.50 37.49 8.97
C SER A 14 13.04 37.39 7.53
N LEU A 15 12.95 36.20 6.93
CA LEU A 15 13.00 36.05 5.47
C LEU A 15 11.72 36.64 4.84
N PRO A 16 11.80 37.21 3.63
CA PRO A 16 10.69 37.92 3.01
C PRO A 16 9.56 36.97 2.59
N ASP A 17 8.34 37.32 2.98
CA ASP A 17 7.09 36.69 2.58
C ASP A 17 7.03 36.46 1.05
N SER A 18 6.90 35.20 0.67
CA SER A 18 6.61 34.77 -0.69
C SER A 18 5.23 35.29 -1.12
N ARG A 19 5.22 36.32 -1.99
CA ARG A 19 4.03 36.96 -2.58
C ARG A 19 3.20 36.07 -3.54
N THR A 20 3.38 34.75 -3.55
CA THR A 20 2.73 33.84 -4.53
C THR A 20 1.43 33.19 -4.05
N SER A 21 1.09 33.22 -2.75
CA SER A 21 -0.13 32.55 -2.22
C SER A 21 -1.45 33.30 -2.50
N SER A 22 -1.41 34.59 -2.85
CA SER A 22 -2.61 35.43 -3.03
C SER A 22 -3.36 35.17 -4.34
N CYS A 23 -2.66 34.83 -5.42
CA CYS A 23 -3.27 34.68 -6.75
C CYS A 23 -4.00 33.33 -6.91
N CYS A 24 -3.38 32.22 -6.46
CA CYS A 24 -3.99 30.89 -6.55
C CYS A 24 -5.29 30.79 -5.75
N ASN A 25 -5.34 31.33 -4.53
CA ASN A 25 -6.55 31.35 -3.70
C ASN A 25 -7.72 32.13 -4.33
N ARG A 26 -7.42 33.22 -5.04
CA ARG A 26 -8.44 33.98 -5.80
C ARG A 26 -8.99 33.16 -6.98
N ILE A 27 -8.13 32.45 -7.71
CA ILE A 27 -8.52 31.60 -8.84
C ILE A 27 -9.38 30.40 -8.36
N THR A 28 -9.02 29.74 -7.26
CA THR A 28 -9.81 28.61 -6.72
C THR A 28 -11.19 29.07 -6.23
N THR A 29 -11.27 30.26 -5.64
CA THR A 29 -12.55 30.85 -5.21
C THR A 29 -13.44 31.16 -6.41
N LEU A 30 -12.86 31.69 -7.50
CA LEU A 30 -13.56 31.98 -8.75
C LEU A 30 -14.07 30.69 -9.43
N ILE A 31 -13.28 29.61 -9.42
CA ILE A 31 -13.67 28.29 -9.93
C ILE A 31 -14.83 27.67 -9.12
N LYS A 32 -14.84 27.82 -7.79
CA LYS A 32 -15.94 27.35 -6.93
C LYS A 32 -17.25 28.10 -7.21
N GLN A 33 -17.16 29.39 -7.55
CA GLN A 33 -18.33 30.22 -7.89
C GLN A 33 -18.92 29.88 -9.28
N ILE A 34 -18.12 29.34 -10.20
CA ILE A 34 -18.60 28.80 -11.50
C ILE A 34 -19.07 27.35 -11.32
N THR A 35 -20.04 27.16 -10.44
CA THR A 35 -20.81 25.92 -10.32
C THR A 35 -22.25 26.18 -10.71
N TYR A 36 -22.85 25.23 -11.42
CA TYR A 36 -24.22 25.34 -11.92
C TYR A 36 -25.21 25.71 -10.81
N CYS A 37 -25.12 25.04 -9.65
CA CYS A 37 -25.98 25.31 -8.50
C CYS A 37 -25.81 26.73 -7.95
N HIS A 38 -24.60 27.28 -7.96
CA HIS A 38 -24.35 28.64 -7.49
C HIS A 38 -24.90 29.70 -8.46
N LEU A 39 -24.71 29.50 -9.77
CA LEU A 39 -25.28 30.36 -10.81
C LEU A 39 -26.82 30.34 -10.76
N PHE A 40 -27.42 29.15 -10.63
CA PHE A 40 -28.86 28.98 -10.48
C PHE A 40 -29.39 29.70 -9.25
N TYR A 41 -28.80 29.45 -8.08
CA TYR A 41 -29.24 30.09 -6.85
C TYR A 41 -29.15 31.62 -6.91
N LYS A 42 -28.06 32.15 -7.50
CA LYS A 42 -27.87 33.60 -7.63
C LYS A 42 -28.89 34.21 -8.60
N LEU A 43 -29.10 33.60 -9.77
CA LEU A 43 -30.07 34.10 -10.75
C LEU A 43 -31.51 34.00 -10.24
N PHE A 44 -31.86 32.88 -9.61
CA PHE A 44 -33.17 32.69 -9.01
C PHE A 44 -33.45 33.74 -7.93
N ARG A 45 -32.46 34.02 -7.07
CA ARG A 45 -32.58 35.04 -6.03
C ARG A 45 -32.68 36.45 -6.60
N GLU A 46 -31.86 36.80 -7.57
CA GLU A 46 -31.88 38.13 -8.20
C GLU A 46 -33.20 38.38 -8.92
N ILE A 47 -33.62 37.47 -9.82
CA ILE A 47 -34.87 37.57 -10.58
C ILE A 47 -36.08 37.52 -9.63
N GLY A 48 -36.06 36.63 -8.64
CA GLY A 48 -37.11 36.52 -7.63
C GLY A 48 -37.24 37.78 -6.76
N SER A 49 -36.12 38.46 -6.48
CA SER A 49 -36.11 39.71 -5.71
C SER A 49 -36.63 40.90 -6.53
N THR A 50 -36.34 40.95 -7.84
CA THR A 50 -36.86 42.01 -8.73
C THR A 50 -38.36 41.91 -8.89
N LEU A 51 -38.90 40.68 -8.89
CA LEU A 51 -40.33 40.41 -9.00
C LEU A 51 -41.06 40.40 -7.64
N ARG A 52 -40.36 40.69 -6.52
CA ARG A 52 -40.92 40.73 -5.15
C ARG A 52 -41.72 39.48 -4.75
N LEU A 53 -41.28 38.30 -5.20
CA LEU A 53 -41.96 37.01 -5.03
C LEU A 53 -41.83 36.39 -3.62
N GLN A 54 -41.59 37.20 -2.58
CA GLN A 54 -41.21 36.70 -1.25
C GLN A 54 -42.37 36.02 -0.48
N HIS A 55 -43.62 36.26 -0.87
CA HIS A 55 -44.80 35.60 -0.30
C HIS A 55 -45.87 35.34 -1.38
N PRO A 56 -45.96 34.12 -1.95
CA PRO A 56 -46.97 33.82 -2.95
C PRO A 56 -48.35 33.70 -2.28
N THR A 57 -49.33 34.46 -2.75
CA THR A 57 -50.71 34.48 -2.18
C THR A 57 -51.75 33.96 -3.16
N SER A 58 -51.39 33.79 -4.44
CA SER A 58 -52.27 33.32 -5.50
C SER A 58 -51.65 32.19 -6.34
N CYS A 59 -52.49 31.48 -7.11
CA CYS A 59 -52.04 30.46 -8.08
C CYS A 59 -51.16 31.08 -9.19
N LEU A 60 -51.41 32.34 -9.56
CA LEU A 60 -50.59 33.08 -10.52
C LEU A 60 -49.18 33.34 -9.99
N ASP A 61 -49.02 33.59 -8.68
CA ASP A 61 -47.70 33.77 -8.07
C ASP A 61 -46.87 32.48 -8.12
N HIS A 62 -47.52 31.33 -7.94
CA HIS A 62 -46.86 30.02 -8.02
C HIS A 62 -46.43 29.70 -9.46
N LEU A 63 -47.26 30.02 -10.45
CA LEU A 63 -46.90 29.94 -11.87
C LEU A 63 -45.75 30.88 -12.22
N LEU A 64 -45.74 32.09 -11.67
CA LEU A 64 -44.65 33.05 -11.86
C LEU A 64 -43.33 32.55 -11.24
N ILE A 65 -43.37 31.97 -10.05
CA ILE A 65 -42.21 31.33 -9.41
C ILE A 65 -41.70 30.15 -10.26
N ALA A 66 -42.60 29.29 -10.74
CA ALA A 66 -42.23 28.17 -11.60
C ALA A 66 -41.57 28.65 -12.91
N LEU A 67 -42.10 29.71 -13.51
CA LEU A 67 -41.50 30.34 -14.69
C LEU A 67 -40.11 30.92 -14.38
N VAL A 68 -39.96 31.63 -13.25
CA VAL A 68 -38.66 32.16 -12.79
C VAL A 68 -37.66 31.04 -12.54
N CYS A 69 -38.07 29.92 -11.95
CA CYS A 69 -37.25 28.72 -11.80
C CYS A 69 -36.79 28.20 -13.16
N VAL A 70 -37.70 28.00 -14.11
CA VAL A 70 -37.38 27.47 -15.44
C VAL A 70 -36.43 28.40 -16.19
N VAL A 71 -36.71 29.71 -16.20
CA VAL A 71 -35.84 30.72 -16.82
C VAL A 71 -34.46 30.75 -16.15
N SER A 72 -34.41 30.68 -14.82
CA SER A 72 -33.13 30.62 -14.09
C SER A 72 -32.33 29.36 -14.40
N VAL A 73 -32.99 28.20 -14.54
CA VAL A 73 -32.37 26.93 -14.96
C VAL A 73 -31.75 27.06 -16.35
N PHE A 74 -32.50 27.61 -17.32
CA PHE A 74 -32.03 27.75 -18.71
C PHE A 74 -30.88 28.77 -18.81
N ILE A 75 -31.00 29.94 -18.19
CA ILE A 75 -29.94 30.95 -18.21
C ILE A 75 -28.68 30.41 -17.49
N SER A 76 -28.84 29.71 -16.37
CA SER A 76 -27.71 29.08 -15.67
C SER A 76 -27.03 28.03 -16.52
N LEU A 77 -27.78 27.25 -17.29
CA LEU A 77 -27.24 26.24 -18.19
C LEU A 77 -26.43 26.89 -19.32
N VAL A 78 -26.99 27.91 -19.96
CA VAL A 78 -26.32 28.67 -21.02
C VAL A 78 -25.04 29.32 -20.50
N LEU A 79 -25.10 30.00 -19.35
CA LEU A 79 -23.93 30.61 -18.73
C LEU A 79 -22.90 29.56 -18.30
N TYR A 80 -23.33 28.42 -17.77
CA TYR A 80 -22.42 27.35 -17.39
C TYR A 80 -21.68 26.78 -18.61
N VAL A 81 -22.37 26.56 -19.73
CA VAL A 81 -21.75 26.10 -20.98
C VAL A 81 -20.79 27.16 -21.53
N LEU A 82 -21.15 28.44 -21.51
CA LEU A 82 -20.29 29.55 -21.96
C LEU A 82 -19.06 29.76 -21.05
N LEU A 83 -19.20 29.50 -19.74
CA LEU A 83 -18.12 29.64 -18.77
C LEU A 83 -17.29 28.37 -18.61
N LEU A 84 -17.73 27.25 -19.20
CA LEU A 84 -17.00 25.98 -19.17
C LEU A 84 -15.58 26.10 -19.78
N PRO A 85 -15.37 26.75 -20.94
CA PRO A 85 -14.04 26.96 -21.50
C PRO A 85 -13.15 27.81 -20.58
N VAL A 86 -13.73 28.83 -19.94
CA VAL A 86 -13.00 29.70 -18.98
C VAL A 86 -12.62 28.92 -17.73
N LYS A 87 -13.52 28.07 -17.23
CA LYS A 87 -13.26 27.19 -16.09
C LYS A 87 -12.18 26.15 -16.42
N LEU A 88 -12.22 25.57 -17.62
CA LEU A 88 -11.21 24.64 -18.11
C LEU A 88 -9.85 25.34 -18.31
N LEU A 89 -9.84 26.57 -18.83
CA LEU A 89 -8.61 27.36 -18.96
C LEU A 89 -8.03 27.77 -17.60
N ALA A 90 -8.87 28.17 -16.65
CA ALA A 90 -8.44 28.46 -15.28
C ALA A 90 -7.92 27.21 -14.56
N LEU A 91 -8.54 26.04 -14.79
CA LEU A 91 -8.04 24.75 -14.32
C LEU A 91 -6.72 24.36 -15.00
N ALA A 92 -6.56 24.65 -16.30
CA ALA A 92 -5.31 24.42 -17.02
C ALA A 92 -4.18 25.33 -16.51
N ILE A 93 -4.47 26.60 -16.23
CA ILE A 93 -3.48 27.55 -15.70
C ILE A 93 -3.13 27.24 -14.23
N SER A 94 -4.12 26.91 -13.40
CA SER A 94 -3.88 26.50 -12.01
C SER A 94 -3.16 25.15 -11.93
N SER A 95 -3.50 24.19 -12.78
CA SER A 95 -2.75 22.93 -12.88
C SER A 95 -1.35 23.14 -13.48
N ALA A 96 -1.12 24.09 -14.38
CA ALA A 96 0.21 24.45 -14.85
C ALA A 96 1.05 25.15 -13.76
N CYS A 97 0.42 25.97 -12.91
CA CYS A 97 1.09 26.60 -11.76
C CYS A 97 1.30 25.63 -10.59
N GLN A 98 0.48 24.58 -10.46
CA GLN A 98 0.69 23.46 -9.53
C GLN A 98 1.61 22.37 -10.12
N ARG A 99 1.80 22.33 -11.45
CA ARG A 99 2.76 21.44 -12.15
C ARG A 99 4.20 21.91 -12.10
N LYS A 100 4.53 22.90 -11.27
CA LYS A 100 5.85 22.93 -10.63
C LYS A 100 5.68 22.24 -9.29
N ILE A 101 6.30 21.05 -9.19
CA ILE A 101 6.24 20.07 -8.09
C ILE A 101 5.11 19.04 -8.26
N ASP A 102 5.11 18.34 -9.39
CA ASP A 102 4.77 16.91 -9.49
C ASP A 102 5.63 16.27 -10.59
N ALA A 103 6.85 16.79 -10.75
CA ALA A 103 7.94 15.97 -11.25
C ALA A 103 8.29 15.04 -10.09
N ILE A 104 8.29 13.74 -10.39
CA ILE A 104 8.80 12.67 -9.56
C ILE A 104 9.92 13.21 -8.66
N PRO A 105 9.86 13.08 -7.31
CA PRO A 105 11.04 13.30 -6.49
C PRO A 105 11.94 12.08 -6.71
N LEU A 106 12.58 12.02 -7.88
CA LEU A 106 13.60 11.03 -8.22
C LEU A 106 15.00 11.50 -7.81
N LEU A 107 15.13 12.63 -7.11
CA LEU A 107 16.39 13.03 -6.46
C LEU A 107 16.12 13.77 -5.14
N PRO A 108 16.95 13.55 -4.10
CA PRO A 108 16.86 14.30 -2.86
C PRO A 108 17.02 15.80 -3.09
N GLU A 109 16.18 16.59 -2.43
CA GLU A 109 16.30 18.03 -2.25
C GLU A 109 17.60 18.37 -1.49
N THR A 110 18.66 18.49 -2.25
CA THR A 110 19.80 19.42 -2.09
C THR A 110 20.60 19.21 -3.36
N GLN A 111 20.88 20.27 -4.13
CA GLN A 111 21.86 20.17 -5.21
C GLN A 111 23.22 19.88 -4.55
N LYS A 112 23.51 18.60 -4.27
CA LYS A 112 24.83 18.14 -3.92
C LYS A 112 25.67 18.41 -5.16
N ILE A 113 26.55 19.39 -5.07
CA ILE A 113 27.55 19.64 -6.10
C ILE A 113 28.48 18.42 -6.06
N PHE A 114 28.22 17.47 -6.95
CA PHE A 114 29.06 16.29 -7.08
C PHE A 114 30.42 16.70 -7.65
N LYS A 115 31.49 16.15 -7.09
CA LYS A 115 32.82 16.35 -7.66
C LYS A 115 32.93 15.54 -8.96
N PRO A 116 33.53 16.10 -10.03
CA PRO A 116 33.83 15.32 -11.22
C PRO A 116 34.79 14.19 -10.88
N LEU A 117 34.64 13.06 -11.56
CA LEU A 117 35.52 11.91 -11.37
C LEU A 117 36.92 12.22 -11.89
N THR A 118 37.93 11.79 -11.14
CA THR A 118 39.30 11.70 -11.64
C THR A 118 39.41 10.56 -12.66
N GLU A 119 40.43 10.59 -13.55
CA GLU A 119 40.64 9.52 -14.54
C GLU A 119 40.74 8.12 -13.90
N THR A 120 41.40 8.02 -12.73
CA THR A 120 41.49 6.78 -11.96
C THR A 120 40.15 6.32 -11.42
N GLN A 121 39.30 7.24 -10.96
CA GLN A 121 37.95 6.90 -10.49
C GLN A 121 37.04 6.51 -11.66
N GLN A 122 37.17 7.15 -12.82
CA GLN A 122 36.43 6.79 -14.03
C GLN A 122 36.77 5.36 -14.47
N ALA A 123 38.05 5.01 -14.51
CA ALA A 123 38.50 3.66 -14.87
C ALA A 123 37.95 2.60 -13.89
N PHE A 124 37.96 2.90 -12.59
CA PHE A 124 37.39 2.04 -11.56
C PHE A 124 35.86 1.88 -11.71
N VAL A 125 35.12 2.96 -11.96
CA VAL A 125 33.66 2.90 -12.18
C VAL A 125 33.34 2.01 -13.38
N GLU A 126 34.09 2.12 -14.49
CA GLU A 126 33.91 1.28 -15.67
C GLU A 126 34.27 -0.20 -15.45
N GLU A 127 35.23 -0.48 -14.56
CA GLU A 127 35.55 -1.84 -14.13
C GLU A 127 34.39 -2.44 -13.31
N VAL A 128 33.88 -1.68 -12.33
CA VAL A 128 32.73 -2.09 -11.52
C VAL A 128 31.50 -2.29 -12.40
N LYS A 129 31.24 -1.39 -13.34
CA LYS A 129 30.16 -1.50 -14.33
C LYS A 129 30.24 -2.81 -15.11
N ARG A 130 31.42 -3.16 -15.63
CA ARG A 130 31.64 -4.45 -16.32
C ARG A 130 31.40 -5.65 -15.40
N ALA A 131 31.89 -5.60 -14.16
CA ALA A 131 31.69 -6.68 -13.19
C ALA A 131 30.21 -6.87 -12.83
N VAL A 132 29.46 -5.77 -12.65
CA VAL A 132 28.02 -5.79 -12.38
C VAL A 132 27.25 -6.38 -13.57
N LEU A 133 27.53 -5.94 -14.79
CA LEU A 133 26.88 -6.47 -16.00
C LEU A 133 27.18 -7.95 -16.21
N GLN A 134 28.41 -8.38 -15.95
CA GLN A 134 28.77 -9.80 -15.99
C GLN A 134 27.98 -10.61 -14.96
N LYS A 135 27.82 -10.07 -13.74
CA LYS A 135 27.06 -10.72 -12.66
C LYS A 135 25.58 -10.92 -12.97
N VAL A 136 24.98 -10.17 -13.89
CA VAL A 136 23.53 -10.28 -14.22
C VAL A 136 23.25 -10.98 -15.55
N SER A 137 24.29 -11.27 -16.34
CA SER A 137 24.14 -11.85 -17.69
C SER A 137 24.13 -13.38 -17.73
N GLY A 138 24.40 -14.05 -16.60
CA GLY A 138 24.50 -15.51 -16.52
C GLY A 138 23.16 -16.24 -16.32
N GLU A 139 23.23 -17.57 -16.26
CA GLU A 139 22.14 -18.39 -15.72
C GLU A 139 22.21 -18.43 -14.19
N PHE A 140 21.05 -18.43 -13.54
CA PHE A 140 20.94 -18.46 -12.08
C PHE A 140 20.08 -19.62 -11.62
N GLU A 141 20.37 -20.09 -10.42
CA GLU A 141 19.53 -21.00 -9.66
C GLU A 141 19.18 -20.39 -8.30
N ILE A 142 18.12 -20.91 -7.67
CA ILE A 142 17.74 -20.48 -6.33
C ILE A 142 18.76 -21.00 -5.33
N ASN A 143 19.23 -20.14 -4.44
CA ASN A 143 20.06 -20.54 -3.33
C ASN A 143 19.21 -21.30 -2.29
N MET A 144 19.45 -22.61 -2.20
CA MET A 144 18.72 -23.50 -1.30
C MET A 144 19.36 -23.63 0.09
N SER A 145 20.34 -22.79 0.44
CA SER A 145 20.93 -22.80 1.77
C SER A 145 19.87 -22.50 2.85
N PRO A 146 19.93 -23.16 4.02
CA PRO A 146 18.92 -22.98 5.06
C PRO A 146 18.74 -21.52 5.52
N ASP A 147 19.83 -20.75 5.56
CA ASP A 147 19.79 -19.35 6.01
C ASP A 147 19.07 -18.45 5.00
N VAL A 148 19.28 -18.69 3.70
CA VAL A 148 18.59 -17.94 2.63
C VAL A 148 17.12 -18.35 2.53
N LEU A 149 16.81 -19.64 2.69
CA LEU A 149 15.42 -20.11 2.69
C LEU A 149 14.60 -19.47 3.81
N ARG A 150 15.22 -19.19 4.96
CA ARG A 150 14.62 -18.52 6.12
C ARG A 150 14.39 -17.02 5.96
N LEU A 151 14.94 -16.40 4.90
CA LEU A 151 14.75 -14.96 4.68
C LEU A 151 13.25 -14.63 4.60
N ALA A 152 12.84 -13.72 5.48
CA ALA A 152 11.48 -13.23 5.62
C ALA A 152 11.52 -11.71 5.84
N PRO A 153 10.49 -10.96 5.39
CA PRO A 153 10.40 -9.54 5.68
C PRO A 153 10.29 -9.29 7.19
N LEU A 154 10.85 -8.18 7.67
CA LEU A 154 10.72 -7.84 9.08
C LEU A 154 9.24 -7.55 9.42
N PRO A 155 8.69 -8.10 10.53
CA PRO A 155 7.28 -7.95 10.87
C PRO A 155 6.95 -6.51 11.25
N SER A 156 5.90 -5.92 10.66
CA SER A 156 5.47 -4.52 10.89
C SER A 156 5.23 -4.23 12.38
N PRO A 157 5.54 -3.04 12.92
CA PRO A 157 5.30 -2.75 14.34
C PRO A 157 3.82 -2.86 14.71
N PHE A 158 2.95 -2.60 13.73
CA PHE A 158 1.51 -2.78 13.86
C PHE A 158 1.13 -4.26 14.04
N LEU A 159 1.83 -5.18 13.36
CA LEU A 159 1.63 -6.62 13.55
C LEU A 159 2.14 -7.10 14.91
N ASN A 160 3.25 -6.53 15.39
CA ASN A 160 3.72 -6.79 16.76
C ASN A 160 2.68 -6.34 17.81
N SER A 161 2.02 -5.19 17.58
CA SER A 161 0.90 -4.75 18.42
C SER A 161 -0.27 -5.72 18.38
N LEU A 162 -0.64 -6.21 17.18
CA LEU A 162 -1.71 -7.19 17.02
C LEU A 162 -1.43 -8.48 17.80
N ALA A 163 -0.20 -8.97 17.73
CA ALA A 163 0.24 -10.18 18.41
C ALA A 163 0.18 -10.01 19.94
N THR A 164 0.59 -8.84 20.46
CA THR A 164 0.78 -8.60 21.91
C THR A 164 -0.40 -7.93 22.63
N THR A 165 -1.43 -7.48 21.91
CA THR A 165 -2.57 -6.76 22.49
C THR A 165 -3.35 -7.60 23.50
N SER A 166 -3.57 -7.09 24.71
CA SER A 166 -4.37 -7.82 25.71
C SER A 166 -5.87 -7.75 25.41
N TYR A 167 -6.55 -8.90 25.51
CA TYR A 167 -8.00 -8.97 25.38
C TYR A 167 -8.71 -8.14 26.47
N SER A 168 -9.77 -7.43 26.08
CA SER A 168 -10.77 -6.91 27.01
C SER A 168 -12.17 -7.00 26.42
N ARG A 169 -13.19 -7.13 27.27
CA ARG A 169 -14.59 -7.31 26.85
C ARG A 169 -15.15 -6.12 26.04
N SER A 170 -14.56 -4.94 26.21
CA SER A 170 -14.90 -3.71 25.51
C SER A 170 -13.90 -3.35 24.41
N LEU A 171 -12.96 -4.24 24.07
CA LEU A 171 -11.85 -3.93 23.17
C LEU A 171 -12.32 -3.50 21.77
N CYS A 172 -13.39 -4.12 21.27
CA CYS A 172 -13.88 -3.86 19.92
C CYS A 172 -15.29 -3.25 19.92
N ASP A 173 -15.43 -2.12 19.22
CA ASP A 173 -16.71 -1.51 18.91
C ASP A 173 -17.23 -1.99 17.54
N TYR A 174 -18.02 -3.07 17.56
CA TYR A 174 -18.65 -3.61 16.36
C TYR A 174 -19.63 -2.64 15.68
N LYS A 175 -20.23 -1.69 16.43
CA LYS A 175 -21.08 -0.67 15.81
C LYS A 175 -20.23 0.29 14.97
N LYS A 176 -19.05 0.64 15.49
CA LYS A 176 -18.07 1.45 14.76
C LYS A 176 -17.55 0.74 13.51
N LEU A 177 -17.16 -0.53 13.62
CA LEU A 177 -16.75 -1.34 12.46
C LEU A 177 -17.83 -1.33 11.36
N LYS A 178 -19.08 -1.62 11.73
CA LYS A 178 -20.22 -1.58 10.79
C LYS A 178 -20.38 -0.20 10.13
N ARG A 179 -20.23 0.90 10.87
CA ARG A 179 -20.27 2.25 10.28
C ARG A 179 -19.14 2.49 9.29
N LEU A 180 -17.91 2.09 9.62
CA LEU A 180 -16.75 2.25 8.74
C LEU A 180 -16.93 1.48 7.42
N ILE A 181 -17.39 0.23 7.49
CA ILE A 181 -17.64 -0.60 6.30
C ILE A 181 -18.73 0.04 5.41
N ASN A 182 -19.81 0.56 6.02
CA ASN A 182 -20.88 1.26 5.29
C ASN A 182 -20.37 2.55 4.63
N ASN A 183 -19.59 3.36 5.35
CA ASN A 183 -19.02 4.61 4.81
C ASN A 183 -18.08 4.36 3.61
N LEU A 184 -17.43 3.20 3.59
CA LEU A 184 -16.58 2.74 2.49
C LEU A 184 -17.36 2.09 1.33
N ASN A 185 -18.70 2.00 1.42
CA ASN A 185 -19.58 1.30 0.47
C ASN A 185 -19.17 -0.17 0.25
N CYS A 186 -18.68 -0.85 1.29
CA CYS A 186 -18.24 -2.24 1.22
C CYS A 186 -19.19 -3.24 1.92
N TRP A 187 -20.33 -2.77 2.41
CA TRP A 187 -21.30 -3.63 3.08
C TRP A 187 -22.01 -4.54 2.09
N ASN A 188 -22.00 -5.86 2.36
CA ASN A 188 -22.66 -6.90 1.58
C ASN A 188 -23.24 -8.00 2.49
N SER A 189 -23.90 -9.01 1.90
CA SER A 189 -24.45 -10.16 2.63
C SER A 189 -23.39 -10.93 3.40
N ASP A 190 -22.16 -10.97 2.89
CA ASP A 190 -21.05 -11.71 3.47
C ASP A 190 -20.55 -11.04 4.76
N TRP A 191 -20.46 -9.71 4.79
CA TRP A 191 -20.21 -8.95 6.02
C TRP A 191 -21.34 -9.13 7.04
N GLN A 192 -22.59 -9.33 6.62
CA GLN A 192 -23.68 -9.65 7.55
C GLN A 192 -23.45 -11.00 8.24
N ILE A 193 -22.95 -12.02 7.52
CA ILE A 193 -22.59 -13.33 8.10
C ILE A 193 -21.50 -13.16 9.16
N ILE A 194 -20.43 -12.45 8.82
CA ILE A 194 -19.30 -12.20 9.73
C ILE A 194 -19.79 -11.43 10.97
N MET A 195 -20.55 -10.35 10.79
CA MET A 195 -21.05 -9.51 11.89
C MET A 195 -22.03 -10.24 12.81
N ASN A 196 -22.86 -11.13 12.29
CA ASN A 196 -23.74 -11.97 13.11
C ASN A 196 -22.92 -12.86 14.04
N TYR A 197 -21.87 -13.48 13.51
CA TYR A 197 -20.98 -14.33 14.31
C TYR A 197 -20.22 -13.54 15.38
N LEU A 198 -19.68 -12.36 15.04
CA LEU A 198 -19.00 -11.49 16.01
C LEU A 198 -19.93 -11.02 17.13
N THR A 199 -21.22 -10.82 16.83
CA THR A 199 -22.24 -10.45 17.82
C THR A 199 -22.53 -11.64 18.74
N TYR A 200 -22.68 -12.85 18.19
CA TYR A 200 -22.79 -14.08 18.98
C TYR A 200 -21.61 -14.27 19.94
N LEU A 201 -20.37 -14.08 19.48
CA LEU A 201 -19.17 -14.19 20.34
C LEU A 201 -19.14 -13.20 21.50
N LYS A 202 -19.78 -12.04 21.34
CA LYS A 202 -19.91 -11.07 22.43
C LYS A 202 -20.85 -11.57 23.54
N GLU A 203 -21.86 -12.35 23.16
CA GLU A 203 -22.86 -12.93 24.05
C GLU A 203 -22.36 -14.21 24.72
N ASP A 204 -21.51 -14.98 24.03
CA ASP A 204 -20.87 -16.21 24.53
C ASP A 204 -19.35 -16.04 24.71
N PRO A 205 -18.89 -15.49 25.85
CA PRO A 205 -17.46 -15.29 26.13
C PRO A 205 -16.72 -16.61 26.41
N SER A 206 -17.42 -17.74 26.53
CA SER A 206 -16.80 -19.05 26.75
C SER A 206 -16.27 -19.68 25.47
N HIS A 207 -16.73 -19.18 24.32
CA HIS A 207 -16.29 -19.65 23.02
C HIS A 207 -14.79 -19.34 22.80
N PRO A 208 -13.98 -20.28 22.28
CA PRO A 208 -12.54 -20.08 22.09
C PRO A 208 -12.20 -18.81 21.28
N ASP A 209 -13.02 -18.52 20.28
CA ASP A 209 -12.86 -17.38 19.37
C ASP A 209 -13.15 -16.02 20.01
N ALA A 210 -13.80 -15.99 21.18
CA ALA A 210 -14.23 -14.77 21.86
C ALA A 210 -13.05 -13.93 22.38
N GLN A 211 -11.84 -14.50 22.45
CA GLN A 211 -10.62 -13.78 22.83
C GLN A 211 -9.91 -13.20 21.60
N THR A 212 -9.85 -13.92 20.48
CA THR A 212 -9.06 -13.53 19.31
C THR A 212 -9.77 -12.59 18.35
N PHE A 213 -11.04 -12.85 17.99
CA PHE A 213 -11.73 -11.99 17.00
C PHE A 213 -11.88 -10.54 17.44
N PRO A 214 -12.18 -10.23 18.71
CA PRO A 214 -12.23 -8.83 19.16
C PRO A 214 -10.90 -8.10 18.97
N ILE A 215 -9.76 -8.77 19.16
CA ILE A 215 -8.43 -8.19 18.95
C ILE A 215 -8.20 -7.91 17.46
N LEU A 216 -8.51 -8.88 16.59
CA LEU A 216 -8.43 -8.73 15.13
C LEU A 216 -9.31 -7.59 14.62
N MET A 217 -10.56 -7.54 15.08
CA MET A 217 -11.53 -6.52 14.66
C MET A 217 -11.15 -5.14 15.18
N HIS A 218 -10.57 -5.05 16.37
CA HIS A 218 -10.00 -3.80 16.88
C HIS A 218 -8.89 -3.28 15.96
N HIS A 219 -7.93 -4.13 15.56
CA HIS A 219 -6.87 -3.71 14.66
C HIS A 219 -7.38 -3.41 13.24
N LEU A 220 -8.40 -4.12 12.77
CA LEU A 220 -9.07 -3.76 11.52
C LEU A 220 -9.70 -2.36 11.62
N ILE A 221 -10.36 -2.02 12.74
CA ILE A 221 -10.89 -0.67 12.96
C ILE A 221 -9.76 0.37 12.89
N LEU A 222 -8.64 0.14 13.60
CA LEU A 222 -7.48 1.05 13.55
C LEU A 222 -6.98 1.25 12.11
N ALA A 223 -6.85 0.16 11.34
CA ALA A 223 -6.45 0.21 9.94
C ALA A 223 -7.42 1.02 9.06
N LEU A 224 -8.73 0.87 9.30
CA LEU A 224 -9.77 1.57 8.56
C LEU A 224 -9.87 3.05 8.94
N GLU A 225 -9.47 3.43 10.15
CA GLU A 225 -9.45 4.81 10.64
C GLU A 225 -8.19 5.57 10.24
N ASP A 226 -7.10 4.88 9.95
CA ASP A 226 -5.82 5.51 9.63
C ASP A 226 -5.93 6.42 8.39
N PRO A 227 -5.71 7.75 8.51
CA PRO A 227 -5.83 8.67 7.39
C PRO A 227 -4.76 8.47 6.32
N ASN A 228 -3.64 7.81 6.65
CA ASN A 228 -2.53 7.56 5.71
C ASN A 228 -2.83 6.39 4.78
N ILE A 229 -3.79 5.52 5.12
CA ILE A 229 -4.22 4.43 4.27
C ILE A 229 -5.31 4.95 3.32
N SER A 230 -5.08 4.80 2.01
CA SER A 230 -6.04 5.25 1.00
C SER A 230 -7.39 4.54 1.13
N GLN A 231 -8.47 5.27 0.81
CA GLN A 231 -9.83 4.72 0.82
C GLN A 231 -9.94 3.49 -0.11
N GLU A 232 -9.24 3.49 -1.24
CA GLU A 232 -9.26 2.37 -2.17
C GLU A 232 -8.60 1.11 -1.59
N ASN A 233 -7.43 1.25 -0.96
CA ASN A 233 -6.77 0.13 -0.29
C ASN A 233 -7.66 -0.47 0.82
N LYS A 234 -8.37 0.39 1.58
CA LYS A 234 -9.34 -0.06 2.59
C LYS A 234 -10.49 -0.85 1.97
N ARG A 235 -11.02 -0.40 0.82
CA ARG A 235 -12.09 -1.12 0.11
C ARG A 235 -11.62 -2.48 -0.39
N ILE A 236 -10.42 -2.57 -0.97
CA ILE A 236 -9.85 -3.83 -1.44
C ILE A 236 -9.72 -4.82 -0.28
N ALA A 237 -9.15 -4.38 0.85
CA ALA A 237 -9.03 -5.19 2.06
C ALA A 237 -10.39 -5.68 2.57
N LEU A 238 -11.41 -4.82 2.63
CA LEU A 238 -12.74 -5.20 3.09
C LEU A 238 -13.46 -6.18 2.15
N LYS A 239 -13.28 -6.02 0.83
CA LYS A 239 -13.83 -6.95 -0.16
C LYS A 239 -13.18 -8.31 -0.03
N GLU A 240 -11.85 -8.34 0.10
CA GLU A 240 -11.09 -9.58 0.31
C GLU A 240 -11.54 -10.29 1.57
N ILE A 241 -11.68 -9.61 2.71
CA ILE A 241 -12.19 -10.27 3.94
C ILE A 241 -13.58 -10.87 3.71
N SER A 242 -14.49 -10.13 3.07
CA SER A 242 -15.86 -10.60 2.87
C SER A 242 -15.98 -11.80 1.93
N SER A 243 -15.10 -11.92 0.93
CA SER A 243 -15.17 -13.03 -0.04
C SER A 243 -14.99 -14.41 0.62
N TYR A 244 -14.41 -14.46 1.82
CA TYR A 244 -14.22 -15.69 2.59
C TYR A 244 -15.33 -15.96 3.63
N ALA A 245 -16.41 -15.18 3.69
CA ALA A 245 -17.45 -15.33 4.71
C ALA A 245 -18.15 -16.70 4.73
N THR A 246 -18.10 -17.46 3.63
CA THR A 246 -18.68 -18.82 3.56
C THR A 246 -17.71 -19.92 4.01
N THR A 247 -16.44 -19.57 4.29
CA THR A 247 -15.40 -20.50 4.73
C THR A 247 -15.38 -20.67 6.26
N CYS A 248 -14.43 -21.46 6.77
CA CYS A 248 -14.29 -21.67 8.21
C CYS A 248 -13.81 -20.39 8.93
N LYS A 249 -14.19 -20.23 10.20
CA LYS A 249 -13.91 -19.01 10.99
C LYS A 249 -12.41 -18.75 11.15
N PRO A 250 -11.56 -19.77 11.37
CA PRO A 250 -10.13 -19.58 11.31
C PRO A 250 -9.61 -18.97 9.99
N THR A 251 -10.21 -19.32 8.83
CA THR A 251 -9.86 -18.70 7.54
C THR A 251 -10.19 -17.21 7.55
N TRP A 252 -11.29 -16.78 8.19
CA TRP A 252 -11.57 -15.35 8.32
C TRP A 252 -10.45 -14.64 9.09
N GLY A 253 -10.00 -15.23 10.20
CA GLY A 253 -8.90 -14.70 11.00
C GLY A 253 -7.62 -14.50 10.17
N GLU A 254 -7.27 -15.50 9.34
CA GLU A 254 -6.15 -15.41 8.39
C GLU A 254 -6.35 -14.27 7.39
N THR A 255 -7.50 -14.22 6.70
CA THR A 255 -7.74 -13.19 5.68
C THR A 255 -7.74 -11.78 6.28
N ILE A 256 -8.27 -11.60 7.49
CA ILE A 256 -8.20 -10.32 8.21
C ILE A 256 -6.76 -9.96 8.53
N PHE A 257 -5.98 -10.90 9.10
CA PHE A 257 -4.57 -10.68 9.39
C PHE A 257 -3.79 -10.26 8.14
N ARG A 258 -3.94 -10.99 7.03
CA ARG A 258 -3.28 -10.68 5.76
C ARG A 258 -3.69 -9.32 5.22
N SER A 259 -4.97 -9.00 5.30
CA SER A 259 -5.49 -7.70 4.84
C SER A 259 -4.92 -6.56 5.67
N ILE A 260 -4.88 -6.71 6.99
CA ILE A 260 -4.25 -5.74 7.91
C ILE A 260 -2.76 -5.61 7.60
N ASN A 261 -2.06 -6.73 7.42
CA ASN A 261 -0.64 -6.72 7.07
C ASN A 261 -0.42 -5.95 5.77
N ASN A 262 -1.20 -6.23 4.72
CA ASN A 262 -1.09 -5.54 3.43
C ASN A 262 -1.37 -4.03 3.54
N LEU A 263 -2.26 -3.61 4.44
CA LEU A 263 -2.53 -2.20 4.69
C LEU A 263 -1.37 -1.49 5.40
N TYR A 264 -0.64 -2.19 6.28
CA TYR A 264 0.43 -1.65 7.12
C TYR A 264 1.84 -2.08 6.73
N ASN A 265 1.99 -2.82 5.64
CA ASN A 265 3.29 -3.13 5.07
C ASN A 265 3.79 -1.93 4.27
N THR A 266 3.95 -0.81 4.98
CA THR A 266 4.38 0.48 4.46
C THR A 266 5.86 0.73 4.76
N ARG A 267 6.61 -0.28 5.22
CA ARG A 267 8.01 -0.09 5.65
C ARG A 267 8.88 0.46 4.51
N ASN A 268 9.69 1.45 4.88
CA ASN A 268 10.38 2.38 3.99
C ASN A 268 11.69 1.84 3.40
N TYR A 269 11.94 0.53 3.43
CA TYR A 269 13.22 -0.06 2.97
C TYR A 269 13.01 -0.95 1.75
N GLY A 270 13.75 -0.68 0.66
CA GLY A 270 13.64 -1.45 -0.59
C GLY A 270 13.99 -2.93 -0.42
N ARG A 271 14.94 -3.27 0.47
CA ARG A 271 15.26 -4.66 0.81
C ARG A 271 14.07 -5.43 1.38
N ASP A 272 13.32 -4.83 2.30
CA ASP A 272 12.13 -5.45 2.90
C ASP A 272 11.02 -5.63 1.86
N GLN A 273 10.89 -4.68 0.92
CA GLN A 273 9.96 -4.80 -0.20
C GLN A 273 10.30 -6.00 -1.10
N MET A 274 11.59 -6.23 -1.39
CA MET A 274 12.05 -7.41 -2.14
C MET A 274 11.71 -8.71 -1.39
N LEU A 275 11.94 -8.75 -0.07
CA LEU A 275 11.59 -9.91 0.76
C LEU A 275 10.08 -10.15 0.85
N LEU A 276 9.27 -9.09 0.84
CA LEU A 276 7.82 -9.22 0.75
C LEU A 276 7.40 -9.90 -0.55
N TRP A 277 7.92 -9.46 -1.70
CA TRP A 277 7.58 -10.08 -2.98
C TRP A 277 8.10 -11.52 -3.07
N LEU A 278 9.28 -11.81 -2.51
CA LEU A 278 9.80 -13.17 -2.37
C LEU A 278 8.83 -14.06 -1.56
N GLN A 279 8.35 -13.55 -0.42
CA GLN A 279 7.39 -14.27 0.41
C GLN A 279 6.05 -14.47 -0.30
N MET A 280 5.52 -13.44 -0.99
CA MET A 280 4.31 -13.57 -1.80
C MET A 280 4.45 -14.61 -2.91
N PHE A 281 5.62 -14.66 -3.56
CA PHE A 281 5.92 -15.68 -4.56
C PHE A 281 5.94 -17.09 -3.95
N LYS A 282 6.61 -17.29 -2.80
CA LYS A 282 6.64 -18.58 -2.10
C LYS A 282 5.23 -19.04 -1.72
N GLU A 283 4.38 -18.14 -1.23
CA GLU A 283 2.98 -18.47 -0.90
C GLU A 283 2.14 -18.76 -2.15
N HIS A 284 2.36 -18.02 -3.24
CA HIS A 284 1.71 -18.31 -4.52
C HIS A 284 2.09 -19.70 -5.03
N LEU A 285 3.38 -20.03 -5.03
CA LEU A 285 3.87 -21.35 -5.41
C LEU A 285 3.34 -22.46 -4.51
N LEU A 286 3.18 -22.19 -3.21
CA LEU A 286 2.58 -23.11 -2.26
C LEU A 286 1.10 -23.34 -2.62
N SER A 287 0.31 -22.29 -2.86
CA SER A 287 -1.12 -22.39 -3.23
C SER A 287 -1.37 -23.20 -4.52
N GLN A 288 -0.37 -23.25 -5.42
CA GLN A 288 -0.44 -23.98 -6.69
C GLN A 288 -0.05 -25.46 -6.57
N GLN A 289 0.36 -25.94 -5.39
CA GLN A 289 0.76 -27.34 -5.23
C GLN A 289 -0.45 -28.27 -5.44
N HIS A 290 -0.28 -29.29 -6.28
CA HIS A 290 -1.30 -30.30 -6.57
C HIS A 290 -1.82 -31.07 -5.34
N LEU A 291 -1.02 -31.11 -4.27
CA LEU A 291 -1.38 -31.71 -2.98
C LEU A 291 -2.37 -30.85 -2.16
N ILE A 292 -2.62 -29.61 -2.60
CA ILE A 292 -3.58 -28.72 -1.96
C ILE A 292 -4.99 -28.99 -2.48
N ALA A 293 -5.87 -29.43 -1.58
CA ALA A 293 -7.28 -29.55 -1.88
C ALA A 293 -7.95 -28.17 -1.69
N HIS A 294 -8.61 -27.64 -2.72
CA HIS A 294 -9.24 -26.31 -2.68
C HIS A 294 -10.15 -26.06 -1.45
N LYS A 295 -10.79 -27.10 -0.90
CA LYS A 295 -11.65 -26.96 0.29
C LYS A 295 -10.87 -26.88 1.61
N GLU A 296 -9.65 -27.42 1.65
CA GLU A 296 -8.78 -27.47 2.85
C GLU A 296 -7.51 -26.65 2.68
N GLU A 297 -7.44 -25.79 1.66
CA GLU A 297 -6.22 -25.08 1.27
C GLU A 297 -5.51 -24.41 2.45
N TRP A 298 -6.24 -23.59 3.20
CA TRP A 298 -5.70 -22.92 4.38
C TRP A 298 -5.33 -23.86 5.53
N HIS A 299 -5.97 -25.03 5.64
CA HIS A 299 -5.61 -26.03 6.66
C HIS A 299 -4.28 -26.71 6.34
N GLN A 300 -4.04 -27.00 5.06
CA GLN A 300 -2.79 -27.61 4.60
C GLN A 300 -1.65 -26.59 4.64
N ILE A 301 -1.88 -25.36 4.17
CA ILE A 301 -0.91 -24.26 4.23
C ILE A 301 -0.54 -23.95 5.68
N ASN A 302 -1.51 -23.74 6.57
CA ASN A 302 -1.21 -23.42 7.96
C ASN A 302 -0.61 -24.60 8.73
N GLY A 303 -0.97 -25.84 8.38
CA GLY A 303 -0.33 -27.04 8.91
C GLY A 303 1.16 -27.11 8.56
N LEU A 304 1.51 -26.85 7.30
CA LEU A 304 2.90 -26.76 6.85
C LEU A 304 3.63 -25.59 7.50
N LYS A 305 3.02 -24.40 7.54
CA LYS A 305 3.61 -23.22 8.18
C LYS A 305 3.89 -23.46 9.66
N ARG A 306 3.00 -24.16 10.38
CA ARG A 306 3.24 -24.58 11.77
C ARG A 306 4.42 -25.53 11.90
N LEU A 307 4.57 -26.47 10.96
CA LEU A 307 5.61 -27.49 11.02
C LEU A 307 6.99 -26.93 10.64
N CYS A 308 7.07 -26.08 9.61
CA CYS A 308 8.34 -25.63 9.04
C CYS A 308 8.29 -24.25 8.36
N GLY A 309 7.28 -23.42 8.62
CA GLY A 309 7.10 -22.13 7.95
C GLY A 309 8.28 -21.17 8.12
N GLU A 310 8.82 -21.06 9.33
CA GLU A 310 10.01 -20.23 9.62
C GLU A 310 11.23 -20.70 8.82
N GLN A 311 11.42 -22.02 8.69
CA GLN A 311 12.53 -22.60 7.91
C GLN A 311 12.44 -22.27 6.41
N LEU A 312 11.24 -21.93 5.94
CA LEU A 312 10.95 -21.59 4.55
C LEU A 312 10.78 -20.08 4.34
N GLY A 313 10.97 -19.26 5.37
CA GLY A 313 10.78 -17.81 5.29
C GLY A 313 9.33 -17.41 4.99
N LEU A 314 8.38 -18.22 5.45
CA LEU A 314 6.95 -17.92 5.35
C LEU A 314 6.51 -17.16 6.59
N ILE A 315 5.55 -16.23 6.46
CA ILE A 315 4.95 -15.57 7.63
C ILE A 315 4.24 -16.61 8.47
N THR A 316 4.63 -16.69 9.75
CA THR A 316 4.07 -17.55 10.79
C THR A 316 3.49 -16.75 11.96
N ASP A 317 3.55 -15.42 11.94
CA ASP A 317 3.06 -14.56 13.03
C ASP A 317 1.59 -14.82 13.36
N HIS A 318 0.77 -15.13 12.36
CA HIS A 318 -0.63 -15.48 12.53
C HIS A 318 -0.86 -16.81 13.26
N LEU A 319 0.17 -17.66 13.38
CA LEU A 319 0.14 -18.90 14.14
C LEU A 319 0.52 -18.70 15.61
N ASN A 320 1.01 -17.51 15.97
CA ASN A 320 1.52 -17.19 17.30
C ASN A 320 0.58 -16.24 18.08
N GLU A 321 0.86 -16.13 19.37
CA GLU A 321 0.23 -15.19 20.32
C GLU A 321 -1.30 -15.15 20.21
N ASN A 322 -1.90 -13.95 20.12
CA ASN A 322 -3.34 -13.76 20.08
C ASN A 322 -4.05 -14.49 18.93
N LEU A 323 -3.35 -14.75 17.83
CA LEU A 323 -3.92 -15.34 16.61
C LEU A 323 -3.92 -16.86 16.64
N SER A 324 -3.02 -17.46 17.43
CA SER A 324 -2.87 -18.91 17.60
C SER A 324 -4.18 -19.61 18.01
N GLY A 325 -5.01 -18.97 18.82
CA GLY A 325 -6.30 -19.50 19.28
C GLY A 325 -7.29 -19.81 18.14
N LEU A 326 -7.19 -19.09 17.01
CA LEU A 326 -7.99 -19.36 15.82
C LEU A 326 -7.26 -20.27 14.84
N THR A 327 -6.03 -19.92 14.48
CA THR A 327 -5.31 -20.46 13.32
C THR A 327 -4.72 -21.84 13.59
N LEU A 328 -4.33 -22.16 14.84
CA LEU A 328 -3.86 -23.50 15.18
C LEU A 328 -4.95 -24.56 15.04
N ARG A 329 -6.24 -24.18 15.09
CA ARG A 329 -7.35 -25.13 14.86
C ARG A 329 -7.46 -25.58 13.42
N GLN A 330 -6.81 -24.90 12.48
CA GLN A 330 -6.69 -25.36 11.09
C GLN A 330 -5.59 -26.40 10.91
N THR A 331 -4.77 -26.62 11.95
CA THR A 331 -3.62 -27.51 11.91
C THR A 331 -3.89 -28.77 12.73
N SER A 332 -3.21 -29.86 12.40
CA SER A 332 -3.32 -31.11 13.15
C SER A 332 -1.95 -31.67 13.48
N THR A 333 -1.80 -32.19 14.70
CA THR A 333 -0.58 -32.89 15.14
C THR A 333 -0.69 -34.41 14.99
N LEU A 334 -1.78 -34.92 14.40
CA LEU A 334 -1.95 -36.34 14.16
C LEU A 334 -0.88 -36.84 13.18
N PRO A 335 -0.26 -38.02 13.41
CA PRO A 335 0.84 -38.51 12.58
C PRO A 335 0.54 -38.52 11.07
N GLN A 336 -0.68 -38.88 10.68
CA GLN A 336 -1.13 -38.87 9.28
C GLN A 336 -1.12 -37.46 8.67
N LYS A 337 -1.56 -36.45 9.42
CA LYS A 337 -1.57 -35.05 8.95
C LYS A 337 -0.16 -34.47 8.92
N VAL A 338 0.68 -34.81 9.89
CA VAL A 338 2.10 -34.43 9.89
C VAL A 338 2.84 -35.02 8.69
N ALA A 339 2.55 -36.27 8.32
CA ALA A 339 3.10 -36.89 7.11
C ALA A 339 2.67 -36.13 5.84
N GLN A 340 1.39 -35.76 5.73
CA GLN A 340 0.88 -34.94 4.62
C GLN A 340 1.58 -33.57 4.53
N TYR A 341 1.79 -32.89 5.66
CA TYR A 341 2.50 -31.61 5.67
C TYR A 341 3.98 -31.76 5.28
N THR A 342 4.60 -32.88 5.65
CA THR A 342 5.99 -33.20 5.27
C THR A 342 6.11 -33.48 3.78
N GLU A 343 5.16 -34.22 3.21
CA GLU A 343 5.09 -34.46 1.76
C GLU A 343 4.89 -33.14 1.00
N LEU A 344 3.97 -32.29 1.46
CA LEU A 344 3.74 -30.96 0.89
C LEU A 344 5.00 -30.08 0.97
N LYS A 345 5.73 -30.12 2.09
CA LYS A 345 7.02 -29.43 2.25
C LYS A 345 8.02 -29.88 1.19
N ASN A 346 8.18 -31.19 1.00
CA ASN A 346 9.14 -31.73 0.04
C ASN A 346 8.76 -31.35 -1.40
N SER A 347 7.47 -31.46 -1.76
CA SER A 347 6.96 -31.02 -3.06
C SER A 347 7.22 -29.52 -3.28
N PHE A 348 6.94 -28.69 -2.28
CA PHE A 348 7.20 -27.26 -2.33
C PHE A 348 8.69 -26.92 -2.54
N ILE A 349 9.59 -27.57 -1.79
CA ILE A 349 11.05 -27.35 -1.90
C ILE A 349 11.54 -27.70 -3.31
N GLU A 350 11.07 -28.81 -3.88
CA GLU A 350 11.41 -29.22 -5.24
C GLU A 350 10.87 -28.25 -6.30
N ALA A 351 9.64 -27.79 -6.12
CA ALA A 351 9.04 -26.79 -7.00
C ALA A 351 9.81 -25.47 -6.94
N TYR A 352 10.12 -25.00 -5.72
CA TYR A 352 10.82 -23.74 -5.49
C TYR A 352 12.23 -23.78 -6.09
N ARG A 353 12.98 -24.87 -5.90
CA ARG A 353 14.32 -25.01 -6.51
C ARG A 353 14.31 -24.80 -8.03
N ARG A 354 13.25 -25.22 -8.71
CA ARG A 354 13.11 -25.15 -10.18
C ARG A 354 12.50 -23.83 -10.67
N SER A 355 12.07 -22.94 -9.79
CA SER A 355 11.27 -21.76 -10.14
C SER A 355 12.08 -20.46 -10.19
N CYS A 356 13.38 -20.51 -10.49
CA CYS A 356 14.25 -19.32 -10.51
C CYS A 356 13.77 -18.27 -11.53
N SER A 357 13.49 -18.68 -12.77
CA SER A 357 12.98 -17.76 -13.80
C SER A 357 11.61 -17.18 -13.43
N ASP A 358 10.74 -18.01 -12.87
CA ASP A 358 9.39 -17.60 -12.43
C ASP A 358 9.46 -16.60 -11.28
N LEU A 359 10.36 -16.81 -10.32
CA LEU A 359 10.62 -15.88 -9.22
C LEU A 359 11.04 -14.51 -9.75
N ILE A 360 12.04 -14.47 -10.65
CA ILE A 360 12.53 -13.21 -11.22
C ILE A 360 11.40 -12.50 -11.97
N HIS A 361 10.63 -13.24 -12.78
CA HIS A 361 9.51 -12.67 -13.54
C HIS A 361 8.41 -12.15 -12.62
N TYR A 362 8.05 -12.90 -11.58
CA TYR A 362 7.04 -12.51 -10.61
C TYR A 362 7.43 -11.20 -9.91
N ILE A 363 8.66 -11.09 -9.43
CA ILE A 363 9.15 -9.90 -8.74
C ILE A 363 9.25 -8.70 -9.69
N HIS A 364 9.72 -8.91 -10.92
CA HIS A 364 9.79 -7.83 -11.92
C HIS A 364 8.40 -7.28 -12.26
N ASN A 365 7.41 -8.16 -12.47
CA ASN A 365 6.02 -7.73 -12.68
C ASN A 365 5.45 -7.02 -11.45
N ALA A 366 5.75 -7.52 -10.24
CA ALA A 366 5.32 -6.88 -9.00
C ALA A 366 5.89 -5.47 -8.85
N PHE A 367 7.15 -5.27 -9.26
CA PHE A 367 7.77 -3.94 -9.32
C PHE A 367 7.06 -3.02 -10.33
N LEU A 368 6.88 -3.45 -11.57
CA LEU A 368 6.27 -2.64 -12.63
C LEU A 368 4.83 -2.22 -12.31
N THR A 369 4.07 -3.09 -11.65
CA THR A 369 2.67 -2.83 -11.27
C THR A 369 2.53 -2.11 -9.93
N SER A 370 3.62 -1.90 -9.20
CA SER A 370 3.61 -1.21 -7.91
C SER A 370 3.47 0.31 -8.06
N LYS A 371 3.04 0.97 -6.98
CA LYS A 371 2.94 2.45 -6.94
C LYS A 371 4.34 3.06 -7.06
N ALA A 372 4.43 4.27 -7.62
CA ALA A 372 5.70 4.99 -7.77
C ALA A 372 6.50 5.11 -6.45
N GLU A 373 5.82 5.30 -5.32
CA GLU A 373 6.44 5.32 -3.99
C GLU A 373 7.16 4.01 -3.63
N ILE A 374 6.62 2.86 -4.06
CA ILE A 374 7.21 1.53 -3.82
C ILE A 374 8.39 1.32 -4.78
N GLN A 375 8.23 1.69 -6.05
CA GLN A 375 9.30 1.65 -7.05
C GLN A 375 10.50 2.49 -6.60
N ALA A 376 10.26 3.69 -6.07
CA ALA A 376 11.30 4.57 -5.54
C ALA A 376 12.08 3.94 -4.37
N ARG A 377 11.44 3.13 -3.51
CA ARG A 377 12.14 2.43 -2.41
C ARG A 377 13.11 1.38 -2.94
N VAL A 378 12.69 0.62 -3.95
CA VAL A 378 13.54 -0.40 -4.59
C VAL A 378 14.68 0.26 -5.35
N TYR A 379 14.41 1.38 -6.03
CA TYR A 379 15.43 2.21 -6.67
C TYR A 379 16.47 2.73 -5.67
N ASN A 380 16.03 3.29 -4.54
CA ASN A 380 16.93 3.78 -3.49
C ASN A 380 17.79 2.65 -2.92
N PHE A 381 17.22 1.46 -2.71
CA PHE A 381 17.97 0.30 -2.28
C PHE A 381 19.04 -0.11 -3.33
N LEU A 382 18.70 -0.11 -4.61
CA LEU A 382 19.67 -0.38 -5.69
C LEU A 382 20.81 0.66 -5.72
N ILE A 383 20.47 1.94 -5.56
CA ILE A 383 21.44 3.04 -5.43
C ILE A 383 22.37 2.82 -4.23
N GLU A 384 21.81 2.50 -3.06
CA GLU A 384 22.58 2.27 -1.83
C GLU A 384 23.58 1.12 -2.00
N GLU A 385 23.14 0.01 -2.60
CA GLU A 385 23.99 -1.16 -2.84
C GLU A 385 25.12 -0.87 -3.84
N VAL A 386 24.84 -0.13 -4.92
CA VAL A 386 25.89 0.32 -5.86
C VAL A 386 26.83 1.34 -5.21
N ALA A 387 26.29 2.27 -4.40
CA ALA A 387 27.08 3.26 -3.70
C ALA A 387 28.04 2.61 -2.70
N ASN A 388 27.63 1.54 -2.02
CA ASN A 388 28.47 0.78 -1.09
C ASN A 388 29.65 0.11 -1.81
N ILE A 389 29.43 -0.40 -3.03
CA ILE A 389 30.48 -1.05 -3.84
C ILE A 389 31.47 -0.03 -4.40
N LEU A 390 30.96 1.09 -4.92
CA LEU A 390 31.81 2.15 -5.46
C LEU A 390 32.56 2.89 -4.35
N ASN A 391 31.93 3.09 -3.20
CA ASN A 391 32.47 3.83 -2.05
C ASN A 391 33.00 5.23 -2.44
N LEU A 392 32.24 5.91 -3.32
CA LEU A 392 32.52 7.28 -3.79
C LEU A 392 31.34 8.21 -3.45
N PRO A 393 31.04 8.47 -2.16
CA PRO A 393 29.83 9.19 -1.75
C PRO A 393 29.79 10.67 -2.17
N GLU A 394 30.95 11.25 -2.54
CA GLU A 394 31.08 12.62 -3.02
C GLU A 394 30.81 12.77 -4.53
N THR A 395 30.55 11.66 -5.24
CA THR A 395 30.33 11.64 -6.70
C THR A 395 28.93 11.12 -7.05
N GLY A 396 28.44 11.49 -8.24
CA GLY A 396 27.18 10.98 -8.79
C GLY A 396 27.29 9.60 -9.45
N ALA A 397 28.48 9.00 -9.45
CA ALA A 397 28.80 7.82 -10.28
C ALA A 397 27.93 6.59 -10.01
N HIS A 398 27.46 6.43 -8.77
CA HIS A 398 26.57 5.34 -8.39
C HIS A 398 25.17 5.49 -9.01
N ILE A 399 24.68 6.74 -9.17
CA ILE A 399 23.42 7.03 -9.86
C ILE A 399 23.57 6.73 -11.35
N ASP A 400 24.65 7.22 -11.96
CA ASP A 400 24.93 7.02 -13.39
C ASP A 400 25.06 5.53 -13.72
N LEU A 401 25.80 4.76 -12.91
CA LEU A 401 25.93 3.32 -13.09
C LEU A 401 24.57 2.61 -12.99
N VAL A 402 23.75 2.95 -12.00
CA VAL A 402 22.42 2.36 -11.84
C VAL A 402 21.54 2.62 -13.06
N LEU A 403 21.50 3.86 -13.54
CA LEU A 403 20.71 4.23 -14.70
C LEU A 403 21.22 3.51 -15.96
N ASP A 404 22.52 3.52 -16.20
CA ASP A 404 23.14 2.89 -17.37
C ASP A 404 22.94 1.37 -17.41
N CYS A 405 23.09 0.69 -16.27
CA CYS A 405 23.07 -0.76 -16.21
C CYS A 405 21.65 -1.33 -16.12
N PHE A 406 20.76 -0.66 -15.38
CA PHE A 406 19.52 -1.28 -14.94
C PHE A 406 18.26 -0.58 -15.45
N TYR A 407 18.37 0.60 -16.04
CA TYR A 407 17.22 1.32 -16.61
C TYR A 407 17.30 1.35 -18.14
N ASP A 408 16.14 1.34 -18.79
CA ASP A 408 16.03 1.54 -20.23
C ASP A 408 15.86 3.03 -20.59
N ASP A 409 15.77 3.30 -21.89
CA ASP A 409 15.60 4.67 -22.41
C ASP A 409 14.27 5.32 -21.97
N ASN A 410 13.30 4.53 -21.50
CA ASN A 410 12.03 4.99 -20.95
C ASN A 410 12.08 5.21 -19.44
N TYR A 411 13.24 5.05 -18.80
CA TYR A 411 13.42 5.08 -17.35
C TYR A 411 12.62 3.98 -16.63
N GLU A 412 12.40 2.83 -17.27
CA GLU A 412 11.84 1.65 -16.64
C GLU A 412 12.96 0.70 -16.18
N LEU A 413 12.79 0.11 -14.99
CA LEU A 413 13.75 -0.85 -14.45
C LEU A 413 13.70 -2.14 -15.29
N LYS A 414 14.84 -2.49 -15.89
CA LYS A 414 15.05 -3.73 -16.62
C LYS A 414 15.10 -4.93 -15.66
N ARG A 415 14.92 -6.14 -16.21
CA ARG A 415 14.95 -7.39 -15.45
C ARG A 415 16.29 -7.59 -14.72
N GLU A 416 17.37 -7.12 -15.31
CA GLU A 416 18.74 -7.14 -14.79
C GLU A 416 18.86 -6.45 -13.43
N GLY A 417 18.10 -5.38 -13.18
CA GLY A 417 18.06 -4.74 -11.87
C GLY A 417 17.49 -5.65 -10.79
N ILE A 418 16.42 -6.40 -11.11
CA ILE A 418 15.84 -7.39 -10.20
C ILE A 418 16.79 -8.56 -9.99
N ILE A 419 17.43 -9.05 -11.05
CA ILE A 419 18.44 -10.12 -10.95
C ILE A 419 19.58 -9.68 -10.02
N TYR A 420 20.08 -8.46 -10.22
CA TYR A 420 21.15 -7.91 -9.38
C TYR A 420 20.74 -7.85 -7.90
N LEU A 421 19.57 -7.32 -7.59
CA LEU A 421 19.06 -7.24 -6.22
C LEU A 421 18.89 -8.63 -5.59
N LEU A 422 18.35 -9.61 -6.33
CA LEU A 422 18.21 -10.98 -5.81
C LEU A 422 19.57 -11.65 -5.58
N TYR A 423 20.56 -11.36 -6.45
CA TYR A 423 21.90 -11.88 -6.35
C TYR A 423 22.65 -11.31 -5.12
N ILE A 424 22.63 -10.00 -4.90
CA ILE A 424 23.29 -9.37 -3.73
C ILE A 424 22.60 -9.73 -2.40
N MET A 425 21.33 -10.13 -2.46
CA MET A 425 20.58 -10.67 -1.31
C MET A 425 20.83 -12.17 -1.11
N ASP A 426 21.71 -12.78 -1.89
CA ASP A 426 22.04 -14.21 -1.92
C ASP A 426 20.84 -15.14 -2.21
N ILE A 427 19.71 -14.60 -2.68
CA ILE A 427 18.49 -15.39 -2.97
C ILE A 427 18.70 -16.27 -4.21
N ILE A 428 19.42 -15.75 -5.19
CA ILE A 428 19.85 -16.49 -6.38
C ILE A 428 21.37 -16.51 -6.46
N ILE A 429 21.90 -17.57 -7.01
CA ILE A 429 23.34 -17.76 -7.22
C ILE A 429 23.60 -18.14 -8.68
N PRO A 430 24.80 -17.88 -9.22
CA PRO A 430 25.17 -18.31 -10.56
C PRO A 430 25.08 -19.84 -10.62
N LYS A 431 24.43 -20.35 -11.66
CA LYS A 431 24.35 -21.78 -11.88
C LYS A 431 25.76 -22.29 -12.20
N THR A 432 26.28 -23.17 -11.37
CA THR A 432 27.55 -23.83 -11.67
C THR A 432 27.33 -24.82 -12.81
N ASP A 433 28.08 -24.67 -13.90
CA ASP A 433 28.15 -25.69 -14.94
C ASP A 433 28.71 -26.98 -14.33
N THR A 434 27.82 -27.93 -14.03
CA THR A 434 28.18 -29.29 -13.61
C THR A 434 28.36 -30.20 -14.81
#